data_AF-A0A1G3CX41-F1
#
_entry.id   AF-A0A1G3CX41-F1
#
_cell.length_a   1.000
_cell.length_b   1.000
_cell.length_c   1.000
_cell.angle_alpha   90.00
_cell.angle_beta   90.00
_cell.angle_gamma   90.00
#
_symmetry.space_group_name_H-M   'P 1'
#
loop_
_entity.id
_entity.type
_entity.pdbx_description
1 polymer ?
#
loop_
_entity_poly.entity_id
_entity_poly.type
_entity_poly.pdbx_seq_one_letter_code
_entity_poly.pdbx_strand_id
1 'polypeptide(L)' 'MEFGLGTMALEKQDYKTASIQLKSVVDKYTRSDIAPEAQYWFGVSEYKASHNVEALLNAWRKLKKDYPNSIWAKKVSFVK' A
#
# COMPACT_ATOMS: atom_id res chain seq x y z
N MET A 1 0.36 0.18 15.69
CA MET A 1 1.81 0.40 15.52
C MET A 1 2.35 -0.15 14.20
N GLU A 2 1.71 -1.13 13.57
CA GLU A 2 2.19 -1.79 12.34
C GLU A 2 2.32 -0.84 11.13
N PHE A 3 1.44 0.15 11.02
CA PHE A 3 1.54 1.18 9.97
C PHE A 3 2.82 2.00 10.10
N GLY A 4 3.11 2.50 11.32
CA GLY A 4 4.34 3.25 11.60
C GLY A 4 5.61 2.41 11.37
N LEU A 5 5.59 1.12 11.70
CA LEU A 5 6.71 0.22 11.40
C LEU A 5 6.92 0.07 9.89
N GLY A 6 5.83 -0.01 9.12
CA GLY A 6 5.87 -0.02 7.66
C GLY A 6 6.48 1.26 7.09
N THR A 7 6.10 2.43 7.62
CA THR A 7 6.64 3.73 7.18
C THR A 7 8.11 3.89 7.54
N MET A 8 8.51 3.49 8.75
CA MET A 8 9.92 3.51 9.14
C MET A 8 10.77 2.57 8.27
N ALA A 9 10.25 1.40 7.91
CA ALA A 9 10.93 0.48 7.00
C ALA A 9 11.08 1.09 5.59
N LEU A 10 10.08 1.82 5.09
CA LEU A 10 10.17 2.59 3.85
C LEU A 10 11.28 3.65 3.90
N GLU A 11 11.40 4.39 5.01
CA GLU A 11 12.47 5.39 5.20
C GLU A 11 13.85 4.74 5.22
N LYS A 12 13.95 3.54 5.80
CA LYS A 12 15.17 2.73 5.79
C LYS A 12 15.43 2.01 4.45
N GLN A 13 14.58 2.22 3.45
CA GLN A 13 14.61 1.52 2.17
C GLN A 13 14.47 -0.01 2.30
N ASP A 14 13.99 -0.50 3.44
CA ASP A 14 13.69 -1.91 3.67
C ASP A 14 12.27 -2.23 3.18
N TYR A 15 12.15 -2.29 1.87
CA TYR A 15 10.87 -2.47 1.19
C TYR A 15 10.23 -3.85 1.45
N LYS A 16 11.04 -4.87 1.74
CA LYS A 16 10.55 -6.20 2.11
C LYS A 16 9.82 -6.16 3.46
N THR A 17 10.46 -5.58 4.46
CA THR A 17 9.84 -5.44 5.78
C THR A 17 8.63 -4.51 5.70
N ALA A 18 8.74 -3.41 4.95
CA ALA A 18 7.63 -2.48 4.74
C ALA A 18 6.41 -3.18 4.14
N SER A 19 6.58 -4.00 3.09
CA SER A 19 5.46 -4.66 2.45
C SER A 19 4.76 -5.65 3.38
N ILE A 20 5.51 -6.38 4.21
CA ILE A 20 4.94 -7.30 5.22
C ILE A 20 4.10 -6.53 6.25
N GLN A 21 4.64 -5.45 6.81
CA GLN A 21 3.94 -4.67 7.84
C GLN A 21 2.70 -3.97 7.27
N LEU A 22 2.84 -3.33 6.10
CA LEU A 22 1.74 -2.63 5.43
C LEU A 22 0.64 -3.60 4.99
N LYS A 23 1.01 -4.79 4.49
CA LYS A 23 0.03 -5.85 4.18
C LYS A 23 -0.76 -6.25 5.42
N SER A 24 -0.10 -6.41 6.57
CA SER A 24 -0.80 -6.73 7.82
C SER A 24 -1.77 -5.63 8.22
N VAL A 25 -1.42 -4.36 7.99
CA VAL A 25 -2.31 -3.22 8.26
C VAL A 25 -3.56 -3.26 7.37
N VAL A 26 -3.41 -3.52 6.07
CA VAL A 26 -4.54 -3.62 5.15
C VAL A 26 -5.48 -4.76 5.57
N ASP A 27 -4.89 -5.90 5.96
CA ASP A 27 -5.63 -7.10 6.34
C ASP A 27 -6.40 -6.91 7.66
N LYS A 28 -5.76 -6.28 8.65
CA LYS A 28 -6.35 -6.06 9.99
C LYS A 28 -7.26 -4.84 10.08
N TYR A 29 -6.95 -3.77 9.35
CA TYR A 29 -7.61 -2.47 9.50
C TYR A 29 -8.41 -2.07 8.25
N THR A 30 -8.99 -3.02 7.52
CA THR A 30 -9.67 -2.82 6.22
C THR A 30 -10.83 -1.81 6.23
N ARG A 31 -11.35 -1.44 7.40
CA ARG A 31 -12.42 -0.43 7.56
C ARG A 31 -11.94 0.93 8.04
N SER A 32 -10.66 1.08 8.34
CA SER A 32 -10.08 2.33 8.84
C SER A 32 -9.62 3.21 7.67
N ASP A 33 -9.64 4.53 7.85
CA ASP A 33 -9.09 5.50 6.89
C ASP A 33 -7.60 5.27 6.57
N ILE A 34 -6.86 4.55 7.42
CA ILE A 34 -5.46 4.19 7.19
C ILE A 34 -5.29 3.04 6.18
N ALA A 35 -6.33 2.24 5.96
CA ALA A 35 -6.27 1.07 5.09
C ALA A 35 -5.95 1.42 3.62
N PRO A 36 -6.59 2.43 3.00
CA PRO A 36 -6.22 2.85 1.64
C PRO A 36 -4.79 3.38 1.56
N GLU A 37 -4.29 4.02 2.61
CA GLU A 37 -2.91 4.49 2.69
C GLU A 37 -1.91 3.33 2.76
N ALA A 38 -2.17 2.37 3.65
CA ALA A 38 -1.34 1.18 3.79
C ALA A 38 -1.31 0.36 2.50
N GLN A 39 -2.43 0.24 1.80
CA GLN A 39 -2.53 -0.45 0.51
C GLN A 39 -1.71 0.23 -0.58
N TYR A 40 -1.72 1.58 -0.62
CA TYR A 40 -0.90 2.34 -1.55
C TYR A 40 0.60 2.08 -1.31
N TRP A 41 1.04 2.26 -0.06
CA TRP A 41 2.43 2.08 0.31
C TRP A 41 2.88 0.63 0.21
N PHE A 42 1.99 -0.34 0.44
CA PHE A 42 2.25 -1.75 0.20
C PHE A 42 2.62 -2.02 -1.25
N GLY A 43 1.81 -1.53 -2.20
CA GLY A 43 2.11 -1.65 -3.63
C GLY A 43 3.44 -1.00 -4.00
N VAL A 44 3.72 0.20 -3.48
CA VAL A 44 4.99 0.91 -3.70
C VAL A 44 6.18 0.12 -3.14
N SER A 45 6.02 -0.47 -1.95
CA SER A 45 7.04 -1.31 -1.32
C SER A 45 7.32 -2.56 -2.15
N GLU A 46 6.28 -3.27 -2.60
CA GLU A 46 6.42 -4.45 -3.46
C GLU A 46 7.12 -4.12 -4.77
N TYR A 47 6.78 -2.99 -5.40
CA TYR A 47 7.48 -2.51 -6.59
C TYR A 47 8.94 -2.20 -6.30
N LYS A 48 9.25 -1.51 -5.21
CA LYS A 48 10.64 -1.18 -4.87
C LYS A 48 11.46 -2.41 -4.47
N ALA A 49 10.82 -3.42 -3.87
CA ALA A 49 11.47 -4.68 -3.49
C ALA A 49 11.73 -5.60 -4.69
N SER A 50 10.73 -5.77 -5.55
CA SER A 50 10.75 -6.78 -6.63
C SER A 50 10.92 -6.19 -8.02
N HIS A 51 10.94 -4.85 -8.16
CA HIS A 51 10.86 -4.12 -9.44
C HIS A 51 9.67 -4.53 -10.32
N ASN A 52 8.64 -5.14 -9.72
CA ASN A 52 7.49 -5.65 -10.44
C ASN A 52 6.36 -4.61 -10.44
N VAL A 53 6.14 -4.00 -11.60
CA VAL A 53 5.06 -3.02 -11.81
C VAL A 53 3.67 -3.65 -11.73
N GLU A 54 3.52 -4.94 -12.03
CA GLU A 54 2.23 -5.62 -11.96
C GLU A 54 1.71 -5.71 -10.52
N ALA A 55 2.60 -5.95 -9.54
CA ALA A 55 2.25 -5.97 -8.13
C ALA A 55 1.69 -4.60 -7.66
N LEU A 56 2.34 -3.52 -8.11
CA LEU A 56 1.89 -2.15 -7.87
C LEU A 56 0.52 -1.88 -8.47
N LEU A 57 0.35 -2.19 -9.75
CA LEU A 57 -0.90 -1.98 -10.48
C LEU A 57 -2.04 -2.78 -9.85
N ASN A 58 -1.79 -4.01 -9.42
CA ASN A 58 -2.78 -4.84 -8.75
C ASN A 58 -3.20 -4.25 -7.39
N ALA A 59 -2.23 -3.79 -6.59
CA ALA A 59 -2.51 -3.11 -5.32
C ALA A 59 -3.33 -1.83 -5.53
N TRP A 60 -3.01 -1.03 -6.55
CA TRP A 60 -3.73 0.19 -6.91
C TRP A 60 -5.12 -0.05 -7.48
N ARG A 61 -5.32 -1.12 -8.27
CA ARG A 61 -6.65 -1.55 -8.72
C ARG A 61 -7.53 -1.96 -7.54
N LYS A 62 -6.98 -2.74 -6.60
CA LYS A 62 -7.67 -3.08 -5.34
C LYS A 62 -8.01 -1.82 -4.54
N LEU A 63 -7.06 -0.91 -4.37
CA LEU A 63 -7.28 0.37 -3.69
C LEU A 63 -8.46 1.16 -4.27
N LYS A 64 -8.57 1.26 -5.61
CA LYS A 64 -9.70 1.91 -6.27
C LYS A 64 -11.02 1.16 -6.09
N LYS A 65 -10.97 -0.18 -6.08
CA LYS A 65 -12.15 -1.04 -5.93
C LYS A 65 -12.71 -1.03 -4.50
N ASP A 66 -11.83 -1.20 -3.52
CA ASP A 66 -12.17 -1.30 -2.11
C ASP A 66 -12.36 0.08 -1.45
N TYR A 67 -11.63 1.10 -1.91
CA TYR A 67 -11.65 2.45 -1.32
C TYR A 67 -11.83 3.57 -2.36
N PRO A 68 -12.89 3.54 -3.19
CA PRO A 68 -13.08 4.48 -4.31
C PRO A 68 -13.13 5.96 -3.89
N ASN A 69 -13.60 6.24 -2.66
CA ASN A 69 -13.73 7.60 -2.14
C ASN A 69 -12.48 8.12 -1.41
N SER A 70 -11.43 7.31 -1.28
CA SER A 70 -10.20 7.70 -0.56
C SER A 70 -9.33 8.65 -1.40
N ILE A 71 -8.57 9.51 -0.71
CA ILE A 71 -7.57 10.40 -1.34
C ILE A 71 -6.53 9.55 -2.09
N TRP A 72 -6.17 8.39 -1.55
CA TRP A 72 -5.23 7.46 -2.16
C TRP A 72 -5.75 6.85 -3.47
N ALA A 73 -7.05 6.49 -3.54
CA ALA A 73 -7.67 6.03 -4.78
C ALA A 73 -7.70 7.13 -5.85
N LYS A 74 -7.94 8.39 -5.47
CA LYS A 74 -7.80 9.54 -6.38
C LYS A 74 -6.35 9.70 -6.87
N LYS A 75 -5.37 9.48 -5.99
CA LYS A 75 -3.94 9.56 -6.34
C LYS A 75 -3.55 8.53 -7.40
N VAL A 76 -4.10 7.32 -7.33
CA VAL A 76 -3.85 6.25 -8.32
C VAL A 76 -4.91 6.19 -9.41
N SER A 77 -5.76 7.22 -9.54
CA SER A 77 -6.86 7.24 -10.52
C SER A 77 -6.38 7.07 -11.97
N PHE A 78 -5.15 7.49 -12.26
CA PHE A 78 -4.48 7.35 -13.56
C PHE A 78 -4.25 5.89 -13.99
N VAL A 79 -4.30 4.95 -13.04
CA VAL A 79 -4.19 3.52 -13.31
C VAL A 79 -5.48 3.04 -13.95
N LYS A 80 -5.38 2.63 -15.22
CA LYS A 80 -6.47 2.07 -16.03
C LYS A 80 -6.68 0.58 -15.76
#